data_AF-A0A7W4EWG0-F1
#
_entry.id   AF-A0A7W4EWG0-F1
#
_cell.length_a   1.000
_cell.length_b   1.000
_cell.length_c   1.000
_cell.angle_alpha   90.00
_cell.angle_beta   90.00
_cell.angle_gamma   90.00
#
_symmetry.space_group_name_H-M   'P 1'
#
loop_
_entity.id
_entity.type
_entity.pdbx_description
1 polymer ?
#
loop_
_entity_poly.entity_id
_entity_poly.type
_entity_poly.pdbx_seq_one_letter_code
_entity_poly.pdbx_strand_id
1 'polypeptide(L)'
;ARISAQDLIIDDQGISGLFAADNVLPLEKGSADGWPFSVDRFSMEFVANELTAANFKGRLGLPFQGEHTTLRYDGLLRPGGEYVMKVLTDTMMDFSIFNAKAQLDPNSYISLRLASNRFIPEAVLHGYMSLAGAGATLPKLTFRNLKLTSTEPYISAEYFGYEGDAKLGDFPLSIHKLGLSNSSSREVKLLVGAGINLSEGLFSGKADLAFLAHYDGRIWVFDDLQIGAIAVNSTIAGALRLQGKLDWHRNDAVYGNGFAGDVTLGISFGDKASSSTQPGVSIHARAAFGRKDDFRYWYADGMAIFRPGVPIVGAMTLNGFGGALTFGVRPEGRDPSGGHFTQARYIPEASQGLGFKASTVFEVAKAAHGEAAFEMGFTKAGGLAYMGFYGYGEFPNKGGAGSSVSQEQLAQRYAQNQEQRKNATLPDEPGISDFVKLAQTTTSIPNSIKESGLSGTIGIQMDFQNKSLHASTRLYINTPGGFIRGAEGGGEAGWGILHIAPNEWYLHLGTPSRRLGVQLNVGNIIAIRSGSYFMAGSHIPEMPAPPREVADILGTELSTLKQGRNLEALSTGKGLAFGSELSVKTGDLQYLIMYANFHTGLGFDVMLKDYGQAQC
;
A
#
# COMPACT_ATOMS: atom_id res chain seq x y z
N ALA A 1 51.48 42.04 -15.70
CA ALA A 1 50.67 43.26 -15.82
C ALA A 1 51.20 44.14 -16.96
N ARG A 2 50.31 44.80 -17.72
CA ARG A 2 50.66 45.87 -18.67
C ARG A 2 50.33 47.20 -18.00
N ILE A 3 51.28 48.13 -17.95
CA ILE A 3 51.09 49.44 -17.32
C ILE A 3 50.83 50.50 -18.40
N SER A 4 49.95 51.46 -18.12
CA SER A 4 49.60 52.58 -18.99
C SER A 4 49.34 53.84 -18.18
N ALA A 5 49.54 55.00 -18.80
CA ALA A 5 49.16 56.31 -18.27
C ALA A 5 48.40 57.07 -19.37
N GLN A 6 47.35 57.81 -18.97
CA GLN A 6 46.52 58.65 -19.83
C GLN A 6 46.42 60.04 -19.22
N ASP A 7 46.38 61.06 -20.08
CA ASP A 7 46.23 62.47 -19.69
C ASP A 7 47.25 62.92 -18.62
N LEU A 8 48.50 62.47 -18.78
CA LEU A 8 49.60 62.73 -17.84
C LEU A 8 50.10 64.17 -17.93
N ILE A 9 49.99 64.90 -16.82
CA ILE A 9 50.56 66.23 -16.61
C ILE A 9 51.55 66.15 -15.45
N ILE A 10 52.73 66.75 -15.64
CA ILE A 10 53.75 66.89 -14.61
C ILE A 10 54.16 68.36 -14.58
N ASP A 11 53.86 69.06 -13.49
CA ASP A 11 54.18 70.47 -13.29
C ASP A 11 54.68 70.73 -11.85
N ASP A 12 54.76 72.00 -11.46
CA ASP A 12 55.18 72.44 -10.13
C ASP A 12 54.14 72.12 -9.02
N GLN A 13 52.90 71.79 -9.40
CA GLN A 13 51.83 71.37 -8.50
C GLN A 13 51.80 69.84 -8.31
N GLY A 14 52.42 69.08 -9.23
CA GLY A 14 52.65 67.65 -9.06
C GLY A 14 52.32 66.79 -10.27
N ILE A 15 51.98 65.53 -9.99
CA ILE A 15 51.55 64.55 -10.99
C ILE A 15 50.03 64.53 -11.04
N SER A 16 49.49 64.74 -12.25
CA SER A 16 48.08 64.55 -12.56
C SER A 16 47.92 63.58 -13.72
N GLY A 17 46.88 62.74 -13.70
CA GLY A 17 46.58 61.80 -14.79
C GLY A 17 46.04 60.47 -14.29
N LEU A 18 45.59 59.64 -15.23
CA LEU A 18 45.05 58.30 -15.00
C LEU A 18 46.12 57.24 -15.26
N PHE A 19 46.51 56.51 -14.23
CA PHE A 19 47.43 55.39 -14.30
C PHE A 19 46.65 54.09 -14.23
N ALA A 20 46.96 53.11 -15.08
CA ALA A 20 46.30 51.81 -15.07
C ALA A 20 47.27 50.64 -15.28
N ALA A 21 46.99 49.53 -14.62
CA ALA A 21 47.64 48.25 -14.82
C ALA A 21 46.58 47.21 -15.22
N ASP A 22 46.78 46.55 -16.36
CA ASP A 22 45.95 45.43 -16.83
C ASP A 22 46.62 44.08 -16.54
N ASN A 23 45.82 43.02 -16.40
CA ASN A 23 46.24 41.67 -16.02
C ASN A 23 47.08 41.67 -14.74
N VAL A 24 46.51 42.24 -13.67
CA VAL A 24 47.18 42.44 -12.38
C VAL A 24 47.23 41.14 -11.59
N LEU A 25 46.09 40.44 -11.49
CA LEU A 25 45.97 39.17 -10.78
C LEU A 25 45.02 38.23 -11.53
N PRO A 26 45.49 37.12 -12.11
CA PRO A 26 44.61 36.15 -12.77
C PRO A 26 43.80 35.34 -11.75
N LEU A 27 42.62 34.87 -12.17
CA LEU A 27 41.61 34.25 -11.30
C LEU A 27 42.12 33.01 -10.57
N GLU A 28 42.96 32.20 -11.24
CA GLU A 28 43.48 30.95 -10.67
C GLU A 28 44.55 31.18 -9.60
N LYS A 29 45.10 32.40 -9.51
CA LYS A 29 46.15 32.76 -8.55
C LYS A 29 45.64 33.63 -7.41
N GLY A 30 44.51 34.31 -7.58
CA GLY A 30 43.97 35.18 -6.54
C GLY A 30 43.02 34.43 -5.60
N SER A 31 43.09 34.80 -4.32
CA SER A 31 42.27 34.20 -3.27
C SER A 31 41.76 35.29 -2.33
N ALA A 32 40.45 35.48 -2.32
CA ALA A 32 39.73 36.22 -1.31
C ALA A 32 39.24 35.22 -0.26
N ASP A 33 40.14 34.84 0.65
CA ASP A 33 39.86 33.85 1.68
C ASP A 33 39.30 32.52 1.16
N GLY A 34 39.94 31.99 0.12
CA GLY A 34 39.57 30.73 -0.53
C GLY A 34 38.61 30.92 -1.70
N TRP A 35 37.96 32.08 -1.85
CA TRP A 35 37.18 32.37 -3.05
C TRP A 35 38.13 32.80 -4.19
N PRO A 36 38.07 32.17 -5.37
CA PRO A 36 38.87 32.60 -6.51
C PRO A 36 38.57 34.06 -6.86
N PHE A 37 39.61 34.87 -7.04
CA PHE A 37 39.46 36.30 -7.32
C PHE A 37 40.49 36.77 -8.33
N SER A 38 40.12 37.70 -9.20
CA SER A 38 41.02 38.31 -10.19
C SER A 38 40.93 39.82 -10.16
N VAL A 39 42.02 40.46 -10.53
CA VAL A 39 42.08 41.90 -10.82
C VAL A 39 42.53 42.04 -12.26
N ASP A 40 41.56 42.18 -13.16
CA ASP A 40 41.79 42.30 -14.61
C ASP A 40 42.37 43.67 -14.94
N ARG A 41 41.93 44.73 -14.24
CA ARG A 41 42.53 46.06 -14.34
C ARG A 41 42.43 46.78 -13.01
N PHE A 42 43.49 47.49 -12.64
CA PHE A 42 43.53 48.43 -11.53
C PHE A 42 43.91 49.80 -12.09
N SER A 43 43.25 50.87 -11.65
CA SER A 43 43.52 52.23 -12.11
C SER A 43 43.41 53.24 -10.98
N MET A 44 44.32 54.21 -10.99
CA MET A 44 44.38 55.32 -10.04
C MET A 44 44.40 56.64 -10.80
N GLU A 45 43.60 57.58 -10.35
CA GLU A 45 43.56 58.94 -10.86
C GLU A 45 44.20 59.87 -9.82
N PHE A 46 45.17 60.65 -10.26
CA PHE A 46 45.81 61.67 -9.45
C PHE A 46 45.51 63.06 -10.01
N VAL A 47 45.33 64.03 -9.13
CA VAL A 47 45.27 65.46 -9.46
C VAL A 47 46.18 66.19 -8.47
N ALA A 48 47.23 66.84 -8.97
CA ALA A 48 48.23 67.55 -8.15
C ALA A 48 48.74 66.70 -6.96
N ASN A 49 49.18 65.47 -7.24
CA ASN A 49 49.62 64.46 -6.26
C ASN A 49 48.54 63.90 -5.31
N GLU A 50 47.29 64.34 -5.41
CA GLU A 50 46.18 63.81 -4.62
C GLU A 50 45.47 62.67 -5.36
N LEU A 51 45.29 61.53 -4.69
CA LEU A 51 44.53 60.40 -5.24
C LEU A 51 43.02 60.74 -5.22
N THR A 52 42.44 61.01 -6.38
CA THR A 52 41.02 61.37 -6.51
C THR A 52 40.13 60.17 -6.78
N ALA A 53 40.65 59.11 -7.41
CA ALA A 53 39.93 57.87 -7.63
C ALA A 53 40.85 56.64 -7.67
N ALA A 54 40.39 55.51 -7.14
CA ALA A 54 41.04 54.21 -7.29
C ALA A 54 39.99 53.15 -7.64
N ASN A 55 40.00 52.74 -8.91
CA ASN A 55 39.05 51.82 -9.49
C ASN A 55 39.74 50.50 -9.86
N PHE A 56 39.00 49.40 -9.81
CA PHE A 56 39.51 48.11 -10.27
C PHE A 56 38.37 47.24 -10.77
N LYS A 57 38.63 46.39 -11.76
CA LYS A 57 37.64 45.46 -12.31
C LYS A 57 38.22 44.07 -12.36
N GLY A 58 37.35 43.08 -12.30
CA GLY A 58 37.79 41.69 -12.32
C GLY A 58 36.63 40.74 -12.17
N ARG A 59 36.95 39.57 -11.63
CA ARG A 59 36.01 38.47 -11.39
C ARG A 59 36.19 37.85 -10.01
N LEU A 60 35.09 37.39 -9.41
CA LEU A 60 35.05 36.64 -8.16
C LEU A 60 34.26 35.34 -8.34
N GLY A 61 34.84 34.20 -7.99
CA GLY A 61 34.15 32.92 -7.92
C GLY A 61 33.27 32.84 -6.67
N LEU A 62 31.98 32.54 -6.85
CA LEU A 62 31.09 32.19 -5.75
C LEU A 62 31.46 30.80 -5.20
N PRO A 63 31.16 30.51 -3.92
CA PRO A 63 31.53 29.25 -3.27
C PRO A 63 30.57 28.12 -3.67
N PHE A 64 30.41 27.90 -4.98
CA PHE A 64 29.54 26.89 -5.58
C PHE A 64 30.32 26.03 -6.57
N GLN A 65 29.82 24.82 -6.83
CA GLN A 65 30.32 23.96 -7.91
C GLN A 65 29.64 24.36 -9.23
N GLY A 66 30.32 24.19 -10.35
CA GLY A 66 29.76 24.46 -11.68
C GLY A 66 30.73 25.18 -12.60
N GLU A 67 30.35 25.30 -13.87
CA GLU A 67 31.16 25.96 -14.90
C GLU A 67 30.92 27.48 -14.90
N HIS A 68 29.72 27.93 -14.50
CA HIS A 68 29.30 29.32 -14.54
C HIS A 68 29.00 29.89 -13.15
N THR A 69 30.00 29.89 -12.25
CA THR A 69 29.86 30.37 -10.84
C THR A 69 30.59 31.69 -10.56
N THR A 70 31.11 32.35 -11.60
CA THR A 70 31.99 33.51 -11.47
C THR A 70 31.27 34.82 -11.80
N LEU A 71 31.37 35.80 -10.90
CA LEU A 71 30.80 37.14 -11.04
C LEU A 71 31.83 38.13 -11.58
N ARG A 72 31.45 38.89 -12.61
CA ARG A 72 32.20 40.08 -13.03
C ARG A 72 31.85 41.25 -12.12
N TYR A 73 32.82 42.12 -11.86
CA TYR A 73 32.58 43.29 -11.04
C TYR A 73 33.38 44.53 -11.48
N ASP A 74 32.84 45.70 -11.14
CA ASP A 74 33.54 46.98 -11.11
C ASP A 74 33.63 47.48 -9.66
N GLY A 75 34.84 47.69 -9.18
CA GLY A 75 35.19 47.99 -7.80
C GLY A 75 35.75 49.39 -7.61
N LEU A 76 35.37 49.99 -6.49
CA LEU A 76 35.89 51.27 -6.01
C LEU A 76 36.54 51.05 -4.63
N LEU A 77 37.75 51.57 -4.46
CA LEU A 77 38.40 51.61 -3.16
C LEU A 77 37.84 52.78 -2.33
N ARG A 78 37.33 52.49 -1.13
CA ARG A 78 36.86 53.52 -0.19
C ARG A 78 37.90 53.80 0.91
N PRO A 79 37.89 54.99 1.52
CA PRO A 79 38.67 55.27 2.72
C PRO A 79 38.40 54.23 3.82
N GLY A 80 39.45 53.80 4.53
CA GLY A 80 39.32 52.79 5.61
C GLY A 80 39.51 51.33 5.19
N GLY A 81 39.92 51.05 3.94
CA GLY A 81 40.31 49.70 3.49
C GLY A 81 39.13 48.80 3.14
N GLU A 82 37.99 49.39 2.78
CA GLU A 82 36.82 48.68 2.30
C GLU A 82 36.68 48.82 0.79
N TYR A 83 36.44 47.69 0.13
CA TYR A 83 36.34 47.59 -1.31
C TYR A 83 34.90 47.19 -1.65
N VAL A 84 34.15 48.10 -2.29
CA VAL A 84 32.80 47.79 -2.76
C VAL A 84 32.81 47.59 -4.25
N MET A 85 32.24 46.47 -4.67
CA MET A 85 32.25 45.99 -6.03
C MET A 85 30.82 45.81 -6.51
N LYS A 86 30.44 46.59 -7.52
CA LYS A 86 29.15 46.42 -8.20
C LYS A 86 29.25 45.20 -9.11
N VAL A 87 28.30 44.28 -8.97
CA VAL A 87 28.23 43.08 -9.82
C VAL A 87 27.68 43.46 -11.20
N LEU A 88 28.29 42.87 -12.24
CA LEU A 88 27.81 42.96 -13.62
C LEU A 88 27.26 41.58 -14.02
N THR A 89 25.93 41.48 -14.17
CA THR A 89 25.24 40.22 -14.50
C THR A 89 24.44 40.35 -15.79
N ASP A 90 24.87 39.63 -16.82
CA ASP A 90 24.19 39.54 -18.13
C ASP A 90 23.80 38.10 -18.49
N THR A 91 24.11 37.11 -17.64
CA THR A 91 23.96 35.68 -17.93
C THR A 91 23.42 34.89 -16.74
N MET A 92 22.80 33.75 -17.04
CA MET A 92 22.39 32.75 -16.04
C MET A 92 23.64 32.08 -15.45
N MET A 93 23.68 31.95 -14.13
CA MET A 93 24.77 31.30 -13.40
C MET A 93 24.32 29.97 -12.81
N ASP A 94 25.30 29.08 -12.62
CA ASP A 94 25.09 27.84 -11.87
C ASP A 94 24.94 28.17 -10.38
N PHE A 95 23.84 27.69 -9.80
CA PHE A 95 23.50 27.86 -8.39
C PHE A 95 23.39 26.48 -7.75
N SER A 96 24.53 25.76 -7.75
CA SER A 96 24.57 24.32 -7.43
C SER A 96 24.09 23.99 -6.03
N ILE A 97 24.20 24.92 -5.08
CA ILE A 97 23.73 24.76 -3.69
C ILE A 97 22.26 24.32 -3.60
N PHE A 98 21.42 24.67 -4.58
CA PHE A 98 20.02 24.23 -4.66
C PHE A 98 19.71 23.47 -5.96
N ASN A 99 20.73 22.92 -6.62
CA ASN A 99 20.62 22.27 -7.93
C ASN A 99 19.83 23.12 -8.95
N ALA A 100 20.17 24.40 -9.04
CA ALA A 100 19.41 25.41 -9.76
C ALA A 100 20.31 26.24 -10.68
N LYS A 101 19.67 27.02 -11.55
CA LYS A 101 20.32 28.15 -12.24
C LYS A 101 19.70 29.46 -11.80
N ALA A 102 20.51 30.49 -11.61
CA ALA A 102 20.07 31.78 -11.11
C ALA A 102 20.42 32.92 -12.06
N GLN A 103 19.52 33.89 -12.18
CA GLN A 103 19.80 35.21 -12.73
C GLN A 103 19.84 36.22 -11.59
N LEU A 104 20.87 37.05 -11.57
CA LEU A 104 21.01 38.08 -10.54
C LEU A 104 20.53 39.44 -11.03
N ASP A 105 19.89 40.17 -10.12
CA ASP A 105 19.45 41.54 -10.33
C ASP A 105 20.63 42.53 -10.25
N PRO A 106 20.57 43.67 -10.97
CA PRO A 106 21.66 44.66 -11.03
C PRO A 106 22.03 45.34 -9.71
N ASN A 107 21.22 45.19 -8.67
CA ASN A 107 21.49 45.69 -7.31
C ASN A 107 22.27 44.69 -6.45
N SER A 108 22.62 43.51 -6.98
CA SER A 108 23.58 42.60 -6.36
C SER A 108 24.96 43.24 -6.28
N TYR A 109 25.68 43.01 -5.19
CA TYR A 109 27.01 43.57 -4.99
C TYR A 109 27.90 42.62 -4.20
N ILE A 110 29.20 42.87 -4.28
CA ILE A 110 30.21 42.20 -3.48
C ILE A 110 30.89 43.27 -2.63
N SER A 111 31.11 42.98 -1.36
CA SER A 111 32.03 43.71 -0.50
C SER A 111 33.24 42.84 -0.19
N LEU A 112 34.42 43.45 -0.20
CA LEU A 112 35.65 42.81 0.24
C LEU A 112 36.26 43.69 1.33
N ARG A 113 36.33 43.14 2.54
CA ARG A 113 36.87 43.86 3.70
C ARG A 113 38.25 43.32 4.05
N LEU A 114 39.24 44.18 4.22
CA LEU A 114 40.55 43.78 4.73
C LEU A 114 40.52 43.84 6.26
N ALA A 115 40.65 42.69 6.93
CA ALA A 115 40.68 42.60 8.39
C ALA A 115 41.79 41.66 8.84
N SER A 116 42.65 42.09 9.77
CA SER A 116 43.78 41.30 10.27
C SER A 116 44.65 40.72 9.14
N ASN A 117 44.92 41.53 8.11
CA ASN A 117 45.67 41.16 6.91
C ASN A 117 45.06 40.01 6.09
N ARG A 118 43.74 39.77 6.24
CA ARG A 118 42.96 38.77 5.49
C ARG A 118 41.79 39.47 4.83
N PHE A 119 41.58 39.19 3.54
CA PHE A 119 40.38 39.64 2.85
C PHE A 119 39.18 38.80 3.29
N ILE A 120 38.03 39.42 3.51
CA ILE A 120 36.77 38.73 3.84
C ILE A 120 35.78 39.08 2.73
N PRO A 121 35.51 38.17 1.78
CA PRO A 121 34.51 38.39 0.75
C PRO A 121 33.11 38.27 1.34
N GLU A 122 32.22 39.09 0.83
CA GLU A 122 30.78 39.01 1.05
C GLU A 122 30.07 39.30 -0.27
N ALA A 123 29.27 38.35 -0.75
CA ALA A 123 28.37 38.57 -1.87
C ALA A 123 26.95 38.71 -1.34
N VAL A 124 26.30 39.84 -1.64
CA VAL A 124 24.89 40.09 -1.31
C VAL A 124 24.11 40.06 -2.60
N LEU A 125 23.34 38.99 -2.77
CA LEU A 125 22.71 38.63 -4.03
C LEU A 125 21.19 38.85 -3.97
N HIS A 126 20.67 39.37 -5.08
CA HIS A 126 19.26 39.53 -5.36
C HIS A 126 18.98 38.93 -6.74
N GLY A 127 17.79 38.38 -6.94
CA GLY A 127 17.40 37.84 -8.24
C GLY A 127 16.41 36.71 -8.13
N TYR A 128 16.46 35.81 -9.11
CA TYR A 128 15.61 34.63 -9.16
C TYR A 128 16.36 33.39 -9.62
N MET A 129 15.85 32.22 -9.23
CA MET A 129 16.37 30.93 -9.64
C MET A 129 15.27 30.05 -10.25
N SER A 130 15.68 29.20 -11.17
CA SER A 130 14.86 28.13 -11.72
C SER A 130 15.42 26.81 -11.24
N LEU A 131 14.63 26.11 -10.44
CA LEU A 131 14.96 24.77 -9.94
C LEU A 131 14.87 23.77 -11.09
N ALA A 132 15.87 22.89 -11.22
CA ALA A 132 15.80 21.80 -12.17
C ALA A 132 14.80 20.73 -11.65
N GLY A 133 13.60 20.69 -12.23
CA GLY A 133 12.55 19.73 -11.86
C GLY A 133 12.48 18.55 -12.83
N ALA A 134 12.43 17.33 -12.31
CA ALA A 134 12.19 16.10 -13.06
C ALA A 134 10.73 16.02 -13.60
N GLY A 135 10.39 16.86 -14.58
CA GLY A 135 9.12 16.82 -15.31
C GLY A 135 7.99 17.73 -14.79
N ALA A 136 8.28 18.73 -13.95
CA ALA A 136 7.30 19.72 -13.47
C ALA A 136 7.74 21.16 -13.83
N THR A 137 6.78 22.02 -14.19
CA THR A 137 7.02 23.47 -14.38
C THR A 137 6.93 24.15 -13.02
N LEU A 138 8.08 24.31 -12.35
CA LEU A 138 8.16 25.01 -11.07
C LEU A 138 8.16 26.53 -11.29
N PRO A 139 7.54 27.32 -10.40
CA PRO A 139 7.58 28.78 -10.49
C PRO A 139 9.03 29.29 -10.33
N LYS A 140 9.32 30.47 -10.87
CA LYS A 140 10.60 31.14 -10.61
C LYS A 140 10.67 31.51 -9.13
N LEU A 141 11.70 31.08 -8.43
CA LEU A 141 11.89 31.43 -7.02
C LEU A 141 12.73 32.71 -6.94
N THR A 142 12.19 33.78 -6.37
CA THR A 142 12.91 35.03 -6.13
C THR A 142 13.62 35.00 -4.78
N PHE A 143 14.74 35.71 -4.66
CA PHE A 143 15.48 35.86 -3.42
C PHE A 143 16.00 37.29 -3.26
N ARG A 144 16.06 37.78 -2.02
CA ARG A 144 16.62 39.10 -1.69
C ARG A 144 17.55 39.00 -0.48
N ASN A 145 18.64 39.76 -0.54
CA ASN A 145 19.69 39.77 0.47
C ASN A 145 20.18 38.35 0.80
N LEU A 146 20.35 37.52 -0.23
CA LEU A 146 21.02 36.23 -0.10
C LEU A 146 22.52 36.50 0.06
N LYS A 147 22.98 36.50 1.31
CA LYS A 147 24.34 36.78 1.71
C LYS A 147 25.16 35.49 1.71
N LEU A 148 26.32 35.54 1.07
CA LEU A 148 27.36 34.50 1.09
C LEU A 148 28.65 35.13 1.59
N THR A 149 29.35 34.51 2.53
CA THR A 149 30.63 35.03 3.04
C THR A 149 31.55 33.90 3.52
N SER A 150 32.83 34.20 3.73
CA SER A 150 33.83 33.24 4.20
C SER A 150 33.92 33.12 5.73
N THR A 151 33.06 33.84 6.47
CA THR A 151 32.96 33.80 7.95
C THR A 151 31.57 33.38 8.40
N GLU A 152 31.44 32.75 9.57
CA GLU A 152 30.13 32.33 10.06
C GLU A 152 29.22 33.52 10.42
N PRO A 153 27.90 33.47 10.11
CA PRO A 153 27.23 32.44 9.29
C PRO A 153 27.59 32.57 7.80
N TYR A 154 28.03 31.47 7.18
CA TYR A 154 28.54 31.47 5.80
C TYR A 154 27.47 31.78 4.74
N ILE A 155 26.20 31.57 5.08
CA ILE A 155 25.05 31.91 4.24
C ILE A 155 23.86 32.38 5.08
N SER A 156 23.14 33.37 4.57
CA SER A 156 21.86 33.81 5.11
C SER A 156 21.02 34.46 4.02
N ALA A 157 19.71 34.59 4.26
CA ALA A 157 18.83 35.29 3.34
C ALA A 157 17.75 36.04 4.11
N GLU A 158 17.35 37.21 3.62
CA GLU A 158 16.24 37.95 4.20
C GLU A 158 14.90 37.44 3.67
N TYR A 159 14.83 37.13 2.38
CA TYR A 159 13.57 36.81 1.74
C TYR A 159 13.73 35.81 0.61
N PHE A 160 12.81 34.86 0.56
CA PHE A 160 12.51 34.07 -0.63
C PHE A 160 11.04 34.24 -1.00
N GLY A 161 10.78 34.37 -2.29
CA GLY A 161 9.44 34.51 -2.88
C GLY A 161 9.34 33.70 -4.17
N TYR A 162 8.23 33.87 -4.88
CA TYR A 162 8.08 33.29 -6.21
C TYR A 162 7.30 34.23 -7.12
N GLU A 163 7.56 34.14 -8.41
CA GLU A 163 6.86 34.89 -9.45
C GLU A 163 6.22 33.95 -10.48
N GLY A 164 5.02 34.32 -10.93
CA GLY A 164 4.22 33.56 -11.87
C GLY A 164 3.28 32.54 -11.21
N ASP A 165 2.45 31.91 -12.02
CA ASP A 165 1.57 30.84 -11.56
C ASP A 165 2.38 29.56 -11.30
N ALA A 166 2.27 29.03 -10.09
CA ALA A 166 2.75 27.68 -9.80
C ALA A 166 1.66 26.68 -10.24
N LYS A 167 1.98 25.76 -11.15
CA LYS A 167 1.04 24.73 -11.63
C LYS A 167 1.70 23.36 -11.74
N LEU A 168 0.92 22.30 -11.50
CA LEU A 168 1.28 20.93 -11.85
C LEU A 168 0.32 20.45 -12.94
N GLY A 169 0.76 20.47 -14.20
CA GLY A 169 -0.16 20.38 -15.34
C GLY A 169 -1.11 21.57 -15.35
N ASP A 170 -2.41 21.32 -15.38
CA ASP A 170 -3.45 22.36 -15.30
C ASP A 170 -3.94 22.64 -13.86
N PHE A 171 -3.38 21.94 -12.86
CA PHE A 171 -3.77 22.13 -11.46
C PHE A 171 -3.00 23.27 -10.79
N PRO A 172 -3.69 24.25 -10.16
CA PRO A 172 -3.03 25.34 -9.45
C PRO A 172 -2.32 24.84 -8.18
N LEU A 173 -1.10 25.31 -7.98
CA LEU A 173 -0.30 25.11 -6.78
C LEU A 173 -0.30 26.38 -5.92
N SER A 174 -0.46 26.24 -4.61
CA SER A 174 -0.27 27.31 -3.62
C SER A 174 1.02 27.08 -2.83
N ILE A 175 1.99 27.98 -2.98
CA ILE A 175 3.20 27.95 -2.15
C ILE A 175 2.87 28.62 -0.81
N HIS A 176 2.81 27.82 0.24
CA HIS A 176 2.44 28.28 1.59
C HIS A 176 3.65 28.38 2.53
N LYS A 177 4.80 27.84 2.10
CA LYS A 177 6.06 27.97 2.82
C LYS A 177 7.21 28.08 1.83
N LEU A 178 8.03 29.09 1.98
CA LEU A 178 9.25 29.26 1.21
C LEU A 178 10.28 29.98 2.05
N GLY A 179 11.44 29.38 2.26
CA GLY A 179 12.48 30.03 3.05
C GLY A 179 13.71 29.17 3.28
N LEU A 180 14.81 29.85 3.60
CA LEU A 180 16.06 29.25 4.01
C LEU A 180 16.07 29.07 5.52
N SER A 181 16.51 27.91 5.98
CA SER A 181 16.73 27.62 7.39
C SER A 181 18.08 26.93 7.55
N ASN A 182 18.79 27.25 8.62
CA ASN A 182 20.10 26.69 8.90
C ASN A 182 19.98 25.69 10.06
N SER A 183 20.41 24.45 9.86
CA SER A 183 20.48 23.45 10.94
C SER A 183 21.74 23.64 11.78
N SER A 184 22.79 24.19 11.17
CA SER A 184 24.04 24.63 11.80
C SER A 184 24.65 25.77 10.97
N SER A 185 25.84 26.28 11.35
CA SER A 185 26.56 27.25 10.51
C SER A 185 26.98 26.70 9.14
N ARG A 186 27.03 25.36 9.00
CA ARG A 186 27.53 24.64 7.83
C ARG A 186 26.49 23.79 7.11
N GLU A 187 25.23 23.80 7.55
CA GLU A 187 24.17 23.03 6.93
C GLU A 187 22.95 23.91 6.71
N VAL A 188 22.47 23.96 5.47
CA VAL A 188 21.30 24.73 5.10
C VAL A 188 20.24 23.90 4.42
N LYS A 189 19.01 24.36 4.60
CA LYS A 189 17.81 23.79 4.00
C LYS A 189 16.98 24.91 3.39
N LEU A 190 16.83 24.90 2.06
CA LEU A 190 15.79 25.66 1.37
C LEU A 190 14.52 24.81 1.34
N LEU A 191 13.48 25.26 2.05
CA LEU A 191 12.21 24.57 2.14
C LEU A 191 11.18 25.24 1.23
N VAL A 192 10.51 24.45 0.40
CA VAL A 192 9.41 24.84 -0.50
C VAL A 192 8.19 23.97 -0.17
N GLY A 193 7.24 24.51 0.59
CA GLY A 193 5.96 23.88 0.88
C GLY A 193 4.89 24.27 -0.13
N ALA A 194 4.40 23.29 -0.89
CA ALA A 194 3.39 23.47 -1.92
C ALA A 194 2.09 22.72 -1.57
N GLY A 195 0.96 23.39 -1.73
CA GLY A 195 -0.36 22.79 -1.73
C GLY A 195 -0.86 22.64 -3.16
N ILE A 196 -1.44 21.50 -3.53
CA ILE A 196 -2.15 21.32 -4.79
C ILE A 196 -3.66 21.27 -4.52
N ASN A 197 -4.42 22.00 -5.33
CA ASN A 197 -5.87 21.89 -5.34
C ASN A 197 -6.28 21.06 -6.57
N LEU A 198 -6.88 19.89 -6.34
CA LEU A 198 -7.26 18.96 -7.40
C LEU A 198 -8.72 19.19 -7.88
N SER A 199 -9.50 19.99 -7.15
CA SER A 199 -10.90 20.31 -7.49
C SER A 199 -11.45 21.40 -6.57
N GLU A 200 -12.29 22.31 -7.08
CA GLU A 200 -12.88 23.44 -6.31
C GLU A 200 -13.44 23.03 -4.93
N GLY A 201 -12.65 23.26 -3.87
CA GLY A 201 -13.06 23.07 -2.48
C GLY A 201 -13.15 21.61 -1.99
N LEU A 202 -12.86 20.61 -2.81
CA LEU A 202 -13.13 19.19 -2.46
C LEU A 202 -11.89 18.36 -2.18
N PHE A 203 -10.77 18.58 -2.86
CA PHE A 203 -9.56 17.78 -2.72
C PHE A 203 -8.32 18.66 -2.73
N SER A 204 -7.59 18.68 -1.62
CA SER A 204 -6.29 19.34 -1.53
C SER A 204 -5.22 18.41 -0.97
N GLY A 205 -4.04 18.46 -1.58
CA GLY A 205 -2.84 17.78 -1.12
C GLY A 205 -1.79 18.80 -0.72
N LYS A 206 -0.96 18.51 0.28
CA LYS A 206 0.23 19.31 0.60
C LYS A 206 1.47 18.42 0.53
N ALA A 207 2.55 18.94 -0.04
CA ALA A 207 3.86 18.31 -0.05
C ALA A 207 4.94 19.38 0.19
N ASP A 208 5.95 19.01 0.96
CA ASP A 208 7.12 19.85 1.20
C ASP A 208 8.29 19.34 0.36
N LEU A 209 9.07 20.23 -0.23
CA LEU A 209 10.36 19.93 -0.85
C LEU A 209 11.46 20.62 -0.05
N ALA A 210 12.51 19.89 0.31
CA ALA A 210 13.66 20.44 1.00
C ALA A 210 14.93 20.17 0.17
N PHE A 211 15.62 21.24 -0.20
CA PHE A 211 16.94 21.19 -0.82
C PHE A 211 17.98 21.37 0.27
N LEU A 212 18.76 20.31 0.53
CA LEU A 212 19.79 20.30 1.55
C LEU A 212 21.15 20.55 0.91
N ALA A 213 21.96 21.35 1.59
CA ALA A 213 23.36 21.56 1.23
C ALA A 213 24.20 21.75 2.48
N HIS A 214 25.46 21.34 2.40
CA HIS A 214 26.45 21.55 3.44
C HIS A 214 27.66 22.34 2.92
N TYR A 215 28.38 22.96 3.85
CA TYR A 215 29.58 23.72 3.59
C TYR A 215 30.81 22.87 3.91
N ASP A 216 31.51 22.42 2.87
CA ASP A 216 32.73 21.62 2.95
C ASP A 216 33.85 22.30 2.15
N GLY A 217 35.08 22.30 2.67
CA GLY A 217 36.23 22.82 1.92
C GLY A 217 36.12 24.27 1.42
N ARG A 218 35.29 25.11 2.06
CA ARG A 218 34.94 26.50 1.66
C ARG A 218 34.00 26.63 0.45
N ILE A 219 33.34 25.54 0.06
CA ILE A 219 32.32 25.51 -0.98
C ILE A 219 31.02 24.93 -0.41
N TRP A 220 29.89 25.39 -0.95
CA TRP A 220 28.59 24.77 -0.72
C TRP A 220 28.38 23.61 -1.68
N VAL A 221 28.10 22.43 -1.12
CA VAL A 221 27.85 21.20 -1.84
C VAL A 221 26.39 20.80 -1.63
N PHE A 222 25.68 20.53 -2.72
CA PHE A 222 24.31 20.01 -2.64
C PHE A 222 24.32 18.56 -2.17
N ASP A 223 23.50 18.26 -1.18
CA ASP A 223 23.38 16.93 -0.60
C ASP A 223 22.24 16.14 -1.21
N ASP A 224 21.02 16.62 -1.02
CA ASP A 224 19.83 15.87 -1.38
C ASP A 224 18.60 16.75 -1.58
N LEU A 225 17.65 16.20 -2.35
CA LEU A 225 16.28 16.68 -2.46
C LEU A 225 15.39 15.74 -1.64
N GLN A 226 14.91 16.24 -0.50
CA GLN A 226 13.95 15.52 0.32
C GLN A 226 12.53 15.91 -0.08
N ILE A 227 11.69 14.89 -0.30
CA ILE A 227 10.26 15.04 -0.53
C ILE A 227 9.54 14.69 0.78
N GLY A 228 8.81 15.66 1.31
CA GLY A 228 7.95 15.50 2.47
C GLY A 228 6.70 14.69 2.14
N ALA A 229 5.95 14.36 3.18
CA ALA A 229 4.74 13.56 3.02
C ALA A 229 3.65 14.30 2.24
N ILE A 230 2.84 13.52 1.52
CA ILE A 230 1.61 14.01 0.89
C ILE A 230 0.50 13.94 1.91
N ALA A 231 0.07 15.09 2.42
CA ALA A 231 -1.05 15.17 3.35
C ALA A 231 -2.34 15.59 2.64
N VAL A 232 -3.43 14.87 2.89
CA VAL A 232 -4.78 15.21 2.42
C VAL A 232 -5.67 15.46 3.63
N ASN A 233 -6.42 16.56 3.61
CA ASN A 233 -7.43 16.88 4.61
C ASN A 233 -8.55 17.66 3.92
N SER A 234 -9.71 17.03 3.73
CA SER A 234 -10.81 17.62 2.98
C SER A 234 -12.15 17.20 3.54
N THR A 235 -13.12 18.13 3.51
CA THR A 235 -14.50 17.90 3.92
C THR A 235 -15.40 18.28 2.74
N ILE A 236 -16.23 17.35 2.27
CA ILE A 236 -17.12 17.52 1.12
C ILE A 236 -18.57 17.51 1.60
N ALA A 237 -19.29 18.59 1.33
CA ALA A 237 -20.71 18.76 1.65
C ALA A 237 -21.10 18.44 3.11
N GLY A 238 -20.17 18.61 4.06
CA GLY A 238 -20.34 18.24 5.48
C GLY A 238 -20.43 16.74 5.77
N ALA A 239 -20.74 15.93 4.75
CA ALA A 239 -21.02 14.50 4.89
C ALA A 239 -19.79 13.60 4.69
N LEU A 240 -18.81 14.00 3.88
CA LEU A 240 -17.61 13.19 3.62
C LEU A 240 -16.38 13.90 4.15
N ARG A 241 -15.53 13.18 4.88
CA ARG A 241 -14.26 13.70 5.40
C ARG A 241 -13.12 12.77 5.01
N LEU A 242 -12.20 13.25 4.19
CA LEU A 242 -10.99 12.51 3.79
C LEU A 242 -9.78 13.11 4.52
N GLN A 243 -9.10 12.30 5.32
CA GLN A 243 -7.90 12.71 6.04
C GLN A 243 -6.82 11.64 5.93
N GLY A 244 -5.62 11.99 5.53
CA GLY A 244 -4.53 11.03 5.44
C GLY A 244 -3.18 11.67 5.19
N LYS A 245 -2.13 10.87 5.35
CA LYS A 245 -0.75 11.27 5.11
C LYS A 245 -0.02 10.09 4.47
N LEU A 246 0.59 10.32 3.31
CA LEU A 246 1.44 9.36 2.63
C LEU A 246 2.89 9.81 2.74
N ASP A 247 3.68 9.08 3.51
CA ASP A 247 5.09 9.35 3.71
C ASP A 247 5.92 8.82 2.52
N TRP A 248 6.89 9.61 2.09
CA TRP A 248 7.85 9.21 1.06
C TRP A 248 8.89 8.25 1.65
N HIS A 249 9.16 7.15 0.95
CA HIS A 249 10.28 6.27 1.21
C HIS A 249 11.16 6.18 -0.04
N ARG A 250 12.47 6.17 0.17
CA ARG A 250 13.47 6.14 -0.90
C ARG A 250 14.43 4.97 -0.69
N ASN A 251 14.76 4.29 -1.78
CA ASN A 251 15.70 3.17 -1.83
C ASN A 251 15.37 2.07 -0.80
N ASP A 252 14.08 1.83 -0.54
CA ASP A 252 13.65 0.76 0.36
C ASP A 252 13.99 -0.61 -0.28
N ALA A 253 14.61 -1.49 0.50
CA ALA A 253 15.08 -2.79 0.02
C ALA A 253 13.94 -3.68 -0.49
N VAL A 254 12.73 -3.53 0.05
CA VAL A 254 11.53 -4.29 -0.32
C VAL A 254 10.66 -3.49 -1.29
N TYR A 255 10.41 -2.23 -0.96
CA TYR A 255 9.39 -1.39 -1.60
C TYR A 255 9.95 -0.45 -2.68
N GLY A 256 11.26 -0.24 -2.73
CA GLY A 256 11.88 0.68 -3.67
C GLY A 256 11.60 2.14 -3.33
N ASN A 257 11.13 2.91 -4.31
CA ASN A 257 10.82 4.33 -4.14
C ASN A 257 9.31 4.55 -4.23
N GLY A 258 8.72 5.29 -3.30
CA GLY A 258 7.27 5.46 -3.29
C GLY A 258 6.73 6.24 -2.12
N PHE A 259 5.40 6.33 -2.09
CA PHE A 259 4.63 6.91 -0.99
C PHE A 259 3.80 5.83 -0.33
N ALA A 260 3.72 5.81 0.99
CA ALA A 260 2.84 4.93 1.74
C ALA A 260 2.33 5.60 3.01
N GLY A 261 1.09 5.31 3.39
CA GLY A 261 0.57 5.78 4.67
C GLY A 261 -0.93 5.57 4.82
N ASP A 262 -1.45 6.09 5.91
CA ASP A 262 -2.82 5.83 6.34
C ASP A 262 -3.75 6.98 5.93
N VAL A 263 -4.93 6.60 5.46
CA VAL A 263 -6.00 7.45 4.96
C VAL A 263 -7.31 7.02 5.62
N THR A 264 -8.08 7.97 6.11
CA THR A 264 -9.41 7.76 6.71
C THR A 264 -10.44 8.50 5.89
N LEU A 265 -11.48 7.78 5.47
CA LEU A 265 -12.69 8.32 4.87
C LEU A 265 -13.83 8.20 5.90
N GLY A 266 -14.25 9.33 6.45
CA GLY A 266 -15.46 9.46 7.26
C GLY A 266 -16.67 9.75 6.37
N ILE A 267 -17.78 9.05 6.63
CA ILE A 267 -19.08 9.25 5.98
C ILE A 267 -20.13 9.50 7.08
N SER A 268 -20.83 10.62 6.98
CA SER A 268 -21.93 11.00 7.87
C SER A 268 -23.27 10.87 7.14
N PHE A 269 -24.27 10.33 7.82
CA PHE A 269 -25.64 10.13 7.28
C PHE A 269 -26.66 10.96 8.09
N GLY A 270 -27.72 11.44 7.42
CA GLY A 270 -28.84 12.18 8.04
C GLY A 270 -28.47 13.57 8.59
N ASP A 271 -29.27 14.08 9.53
CA ASP A 271 -29.09 15.41 10.17
C ASP A 271 -27.73 15.59 10.89
N LYS A 272 -26.97 14.50 11.08
CA LYS A 272 -25.61 14.51 11.61
C LYS A 272 -24.55 14.94 10.59
N ALA A 273 -24.90 15.08 9.30
CA ALA A 273 -24.02 15.60 8.26
C ALA A 273 -23.61 17.07 8.46
N SER A 274 -24.29 17.82 9.35
CA SER A 274 -24.04 19.25 9.54
C SER A 274 -23.33 19.62 10.86
N SER A 275 -23.12 18.70 11.82
CA SER A 275 -22.66 19.10 13.16
C SER A 275 -21.79 18.12 13.95
N SER A 276 -21.56 16.89 13.49
CA SER A 276 -20.74 15.93 14.27
C SER A 276 -19.26 15.97 13.86
N THR A 277 -18.38 16.12 14.85
CA THR A 277 -16.93 15.87 14.73
C THR A 277 -16.60 14.38 14.56
N GLN A 278 -17.59 13.50 14.72
CA GLN A 278 -17.48 12.06 14.48
C GLN A 278 -18.40 11.62 13.35
N PRO A 279 -17.86 11.03 12.27
CA PRO A 279 -18.67 10.49 11.18
C PRO A 279 -19.47 9.26 11.62
N GLY A 280 -20.59 9.00 10.96
CA GLY A 280 -21.42 7.82 11.23
C GLY A 280 -20.75 6.51 10.82
N VAL A 281 -19.88 6.56 9.82
CA VAL A 281 -19.03 5.47 9.33
C VAL A 281 -17.61 6.00 9.14
N SER A 282 -16.62 5.28 9.66
CA SER A 282 -15.20 5.55 9.41
C SER A 282 -14.58 4.37 8.67
N ILE A 283 -14.09 4.63 7.47
CA ILE A 283 -13.31 3.68 6.68
C ILE A 283 -11.86 4.07 6.86
N HIS A 284 -11.07 3.18 7.44
CA HIS A 284 -9.64 3.37 7.59
C HIS A 284 -8.90 2.50 6.58
N ALA A 285 -7.99 3.09 5.81
CA ALA A 285 -7.25 2.41 4.78
C ALA A 285 -5.78 2.79 4.80
N ARG A 286 -4.91 1.85 4.47
CA ARG A 286 -3.51 2.12 4.12
C ARG A 286 -3.41 2.13 2.61
N ALA A 287 -2.80 3.18 2.07
CA ALA A 287 -2.52 3.30 0.65
C ALA A 287 -1.02 3.35 0.40
N ALA A 288 -0.56 2.72 -0.68
CA ALA A 288 0.81 2.84 -1.14
C ALA A 288 0.88 2.90 -2.66
N PHE A 289 1.82 3.71 -3.16
CA PHE A 289 2.20 3.81 -4.56
C PHE A 289 3.71 3.74 -4.63
N GLY A 290 4.26 2.81 -5.41
CA GLY A 290 5.70 2.64 -5.46
C GLY A 290 6.21 2.17 -6.81
N ARG A 291 7.52 2.29 -6.97
CA ARG A 291 8.28 1.71 -8.06
C ARG A 291 9.40 0.88 -7.47
N LYS A 292 9.39 -0.41 -7.79
CA LYS A 292 10.46 -1.35 -7.48
C LYS A 292 11.13 -1.73 -8.79
N ASP A 293 12.44 -1.53 -8.87
CA ASP A 293 13.23 -1.77 -10.08
C ASP A 293 12.63 -1.06 -11.32
N ASP A 294 12.10 -1.83 -12.27
CA ASP A 294 11.53 -1.34 -13.53
C ASP A 294 9.98 -1.34 -13.57
N PHE A 295 9.29 -1.73 -12.49
CA PHE A 295 7.82 -1.78 -12.46
C PHE A 295 7.20 -0.92 -11.35
N ARG A 296 5.94 -0.52 -11.58
CA ARG A 296 5.14 0.24 -10.61
C ARG A 296 4.10 -0.68 -9.97
N TYR A 297 3.82 -0.43 -8.71
CA TYR A 297 2.80 -1.13 -7.94
C TYR A 297 1.99 -0.13 -7.11
N TRP A 298 0.79 -0.52 -6.74
CA TRP A 298 -0.01 0.22 -5.76
C TRP A 298 -0.97 -0.70 -5.03
N TYR A 299 -1.40 -0.28 -3.86
CA TYR A 299 -2.52 -0.90 -3.16
C TYR A 299 -3.24 0.08 -2.27
N ALA A 300 -4.51 -0.20 -2.01
CA ALA A 300 -5.32 0.42 -0.99
C ALA A 300 -6.03 -0.69 -0.20
N ASP A 301 -5.72 -0.80 1.09
CA ASP A 301 -6.20 -1.85 1.98
C ASP A 301 -6.91 -1.22 3.17
N GLY A 302 -8.19 -1.49 3.36
CA GLY A 302 -8.99 -0.80 4.36
C GLY A 302 -10.10 -1.61 4.99
N MET A 303 -10.62 -1.07 6.08
CA MET A 303 -11.65 -1.67 6.90
C MET A 303 -12.54 -0.60 7.53
N ALA A 304 -13.81 -0.93 7.72
CA ALA A 304 -14.75 -0.15 8.50
C ALA A 304 -15.57 -1.06 9.40
N ILE A 305 -15.94 -0.54 10.56
CA ILE A 305 -16.77 -1.23 11.55
C ILE A 305 -17.95 -0.35 11.89
N PHE A 306 -19.11 -0.98 11.99
CA PHE A 306 -20.38 -0.32 12.17
C PHE A 306 -20.90 -0.57 13.59
N ARG A 307 -21.14 0.51 14.36
CA ARG A 307 -21.68 0.45 15.72
C ARG A 307 -22.76 1.53 15.91
N PRO A 308 -24.06 1.18 15.89
CA PRO A 308 -24.63 -0.15 15.61
C PRO A 308 -24.39 -0.57 14.15
N GLY A 309 -24.60 -1.87 13.84
CA GLY A 309 -24.53 -2.36 12.47
C GLY A 309 -25.48 -1.65 11.51
N VAL A 310 -25.17 -1.64 10.21
CA VAL A 310 -25.95 -1.00 9.15
C VAL A 310 -26.92 -2.02 8.53
N PRO A 311 -28.24 -1.83 8.65
CA PRO A 311 -29.22 -2.67 7.94
C PRO A 311 -29.09 -2.47 6.43
N ILE A 312 -29.00 -3.55 5.66
CA ILE A 312 -28.84 -3.45 4.18
C ILE A 312 -30.04 -4.00 3.44
N VAL A 313 -30.57 -5.16 3.87
CA VAL A 313 -31.78 -5.75 3.28
C VAL A 313 -32.59 -6.49 4.33
N GLY A 314 -33.82 -6.06 4.58
CA GLY A 314 -34.74 -6.73 5.49
C GLY A 314 -34.15 -6.96 6.89
N ALA A 315 -33.99 -8.23 7.27
CA ALA A 315 -33.41 -8.62 8.55
C ALA A 315 -31.87 -8.67 8.58
N MET A 316 -31.20 -8.41 7.45
CA MET A 316 -29.74 -8.50 7.33
C MET A 316 -29.06 -7.18 7.71
N THR A 317 -28.12 -7.26 8.64
CA THR A 317 -27.32 -6.13 9.14
C THR A 317 -25.84 -6.41 8.90
N LEU A 318 -25.11 -5.46 8.32
CA LEU A 318 -23.64 -5.52 8.26
C LEU A 318 -23.03 -4.89 9.51
N ASN A 319 -22.07 -5.59 10.10
CA ASN A 319 -21.32 -5.14 11.28
C ASN A 319 -19.94 -4.58 10.92
N GLY A 320 -19.44 -4.87 9.72
CA GLY A 320 -18.21 -4.29 9.19
C GLY A 320 -17.90 -4.79 7.80
N PHE A 321 -16.96 -4.11 7.14
CA PHE A 321 -16.37 -4.56 5.88
C PHE A 321 -14.85 -4.37 5.93
N GLY A 322 -14.11 -5.22 5.22
CA GLY A 322 -12.67 -5.08 5.04
C GLY A 322 -12.25 -5.58 3.68
N GLY A 323 -11.25 -4.98 3.06
CA GLY A 323 -10.89 -5.33 1.70
C GLY A 323 -9.72 -4.53 1.16
N ALA A 324 -9.25 -4.95 0.00
CA ALA A 324 -8.14 -4.30 -0.69
C ALA A 324 -8.35 -4.27 -2.20
N LEU A 325 -7.84 -3.20 -2.81
CA LEU A 325 -7.56 -3.09 -4.23
C LEU A 325 -6.05 -3.06 -4.41
N THR A 326 -5.52 -3.87 -5.31
CA THR A 326 -4.08 -4.06 -5.47
C THR A 326 -3.69 -4.05 -6.94
N PHE A 327 -2.44 -3.73 -7.22
CA PHE A 327 -1.82 -3.91 -8.53
C PHE A 327 -0.31 -4.11 -8.37
N GLY A 328 0.24 -5.14 -9.02
CA GLY A 328 1.69 -5.39 -8.98
C GLY A 328 2.21 -5.76 -7.60
N VAL A 329 1.35 -6.27 -6.72
CA VAL A 329 1.71 -6.75 -5.39
C VAL A 329 1.08 -8.11 -5.11
N ARG A 330 1.77 -8.93 -4.31
CA ARG A 330 1.25 -10.18 -3.77
C ARG A 330 1.00 -10.02 -2.26
N PRO A 331 -0.13 -10.49 -1.71
CA PRO A 331 -0.32 -10.54 -0.26
C PRO A 331 0.66 -11.53 0.38
N GLU A 332 1.21 -11.20 1.55
CA GLU A 332 2.17 -12.02 2.29
C GLU A 332 1.64 -12.49 3.65
N GLY A 333 0.34 -12.37 3.89
CA GLY A 333 -0.29 -12.75 5.15
C GLY A 333 -0.20 -11.64 6.21
N ARG A 334 -0.07 -12.05 7.47
CA ARG A 334 -0.10 -11.15 8.62
C ARG A 334 1.24 -10.47 8.86
N ASP A 335 1.21 -9.15 9.05
CA ASP A 335 2.33 -8.41 9.62
C ASP A 335 1.86 -7.62 10.85
N PRO A 336 2.19 -8.07 12.08
CA PRO A 336 1.85 -7.35 13.31
C PRO A 336 2.56 -5.99 13.46
N SER A 337 3.65 -5.77 12.72
CA SER A 337 4.49 -4.57 12.75
C SER A 337 4.30 -3.62 11.56
N GLY A 338 3.63 -4.07 10.49
CA GLY A 338 3.43 -3.29 9.25
C GLY A 338 2.05 -3.45 8.59
N GLY A 339 1.19 -4.35 9.08
CA GLY A 339 -0.19 -4.51 8.64
C GLY A 339 -1.11 -3.57 9.41
N HIS A 340 -1.61 -2.53 8.76
CA HIS A 340 -2.58 -1.60 9.35
C HIS A 340 -4.00 -1.99 8.90
N PHE A 341 -4.98 -1.80 9.77
CA PHE A 341 -6.40 -2.13 9.53
C PHE A 341 -6.67 -3.62 9.31
N THR A 342 -6.58 -4.16 8.10
CA THR A 342 -6.81 -5.59 7.85
C THR A 342 -5.62 -6.47 8.26
N GLN A 343 -4.52 -5.86 8.70
CA GLN A 343 -3.25 -6.51 9.07
C GLN A 343 -2.56 -7.29 7.94
N ALA A 344 -3.01 -7.11 6.69
CA ALA A 344 -2.40 -7.72 5.53
C ALA A 344 -1.12 -6.95 5.12
N ARG A 345 -0.08 -7.71 4.76
CA ARG A 345 1.13 -7.19 4.13
C ARG A 345 1.09 -7.44 2.62
N TYR A 346 1.51 -6.46 1.84
CA TYR A 346 1.59 -6.58 0.37
C TYR A 346 3.03 -6.35 -0.07
N ILE A 347 3.58 -7.27 -0.87
CA ILE A 347 4.95 -7.19 -1.39
C ILE A 347 4.91 -6.94 -2.88
N PRO A 348 5.71 -5.99 -3.43
CA PRO A 348 5.82 -5.78 -4.86
C PRO A 348 6.21 -7.06 -5.61
N GLU A 349 5.44 -7.40 -6.64
CA GLU A 349 5.66 -8.58 -7.47
C GLU A 349 5.22 -8.31 -8.91
N ALA A 350 6.19 -8.21 -9.82
CA ALA A 350 5.99 -7.71 -11.18
C ALA A 350 5.04 -8.55 -12.05
N SER A 351 4.79 -9.81 -11.69
CA SER A 351 3.88 -10.72 -12.38
C SER A 351 2.41 -10.50 -12.01
N GLN A 352 2.12 -9.81 -10.90
CA GLN A 352 0.76 -9.62 -10.39
C GLN A 352 0.04 -8.49 -11.14
N GLY A 353 -1.18 -8.75 -11.59
CA GLY A 353 -2.07 -7.75 -12.18
C GLY A 353 -2.93 -7.06 -11.12
N LEU A 354 -4.13 -6.63 -11.51
CA LEU A 354 -5.10 -6.05 -10.59
C LEU A 354 -5.65 -7.14 -9.65
N GLY A 355 -5.80 -6.82 -8.38
CA GLY A 355 -6.47 -7.67 -7.39
C GLY A 355 -7.57 -6.91 -6.67
N PHE A 356 -8.63 -7.62 -6.33
CA PHE A 356 -9.73 -7.12 -5.52
C PHE A 356 -10.08 -8.15 -4.46
N LYS A 357 -10.24 -7.71 -3.21
CA LYS A 357 -10.80 -8.52 -2.15
C LYS A 357 -11.74 -7.68 -1.31
N ALA A 358 -12.91 -8.23 -1.00
CA ALA A 358 -13.84 -7.68 -0.04
C ALA A 358 -14.26 -8.77 0.93
N SER A 359 -14.50 -8.39 2.17
CA SER A 359 -14.95 -9.26 3.25
C SER A 359 -15.90 -8.50 4.15
N THR A 360 -16.83 -9.21 4.76
CA THR A 360 -17.84 -8.62 5.62
C THR A 360 -18.25 -9.59 6.71
N VAL A 361 -18.71 -9.02 7.82
CA VAL A 361 -19.42 -9.73 8.88
C VAL A 361 -20.82 -9.19 8.97
N PHE A 362 -21.78 -10.10 9.04
CA PHE A 362 -23.19 -9.79 9.01
C PHE A 362 -23.98 -10.63 10.01
N GLU A 363 -25.17 -10.13 10.33
CA GLU A 363 -26.16 -10.83 11.13
C GLU A 363 -27.51 -10.84 10.42
N VAL A 364 -28.32 -11.87 10.68
CA VAL A 364 -29.70 -11.95 10.20
C VAL A 364 -30.63 -12.01 11.40
N ALA A 365 -31.48 -10.99 11.57
CA ALA A 365 -32.44 -10.85 12.66
C ALA A 365 -31.84 -10.99 14.07
N LYS A 366 -30.53 -10.77 14.24
CA LYS A 366 -29.72 -11.15 15.42
C LYS A 366 -29.74 -12.66 15.76
N ALA A 367 -30.41 -13.46 14.94
CA ALA A 367 -30.63 -14.89 15.15
C ALA A 367 -29.54 -15.74 14.49
N ALA A 368 -28.89 -15.25 13.43
CA ALA A 368 -27.77 -15.89 12.78
C ALA A 368 -26.61 -14.91 12.60
N HIS A 369 -25.38 -15.44 12.61
CA HIS A 369 -24.15 -14.71 12.36
C HIS A 369 -23.46 -15.31 11.13
N GLY A 370 -22.80 -14.47 10.34
CA GLY A 370 -22.04 -14.94 9.19
C GLY A 370 -20.89 -14.03 8.80
N GLU A 371 -19.94 -14.64 8.11
CA GLU A 371 -18.83 -13.96 7.46
C GLU A 371 -18.79 -14.38 5.99
N ALA A 372 -18.49 -13.44 5.12
CA ALA A 372 -18.33 -13.72 3.70
C ALA A 372 -17.19 -12.90 3.14
N ALA A 373 -16.48 -13.46 2.19
CA ALA A 373 -15.45 -12.80 1.44
C ALA A 373 -15.51 -13.18 -0.04
N PHE A 374 -15.11 -12.24 -0.86
CA PHE A 374 -15.08 -12.36 -2.30
C PHE A 374 -13.77 -11.78 -2.81
N GLU A 375 -13.17 -12.46 -3.78
CA GLU A 375 -11.85 -12.12 -4.31
C GLU A 375 -11.81 -12.28 -5.83
N MET A 376 -11.10 -11.38 -6.49
CA MET A 376 -10.83 -11.43 -7.92
C MET A 376 -9.34 -11.14 -8.15
N GLY A 377 -8.72 -11.92 -9.03
CA GLY A 377 -7.36 -11.68 -9.48
C GLY A 377 -7.32 -11.56 -11.00
N PHE A 378 -6.58 -10.59 -11.50
CA PHE A 378 -6.38 -10.35 -12.92
C PHE A 378 -4.92 -10.61 -13.28
N THR A 379 -4.70 -11.13 -14.48
CA THR A 379 -3.38 -11.19 -15.10
C THR A 379 -2.84 -9.78 -15.34
N LYS A 380 -1.52 -9.64 -15.50
CA LYS A 380 -0.88 -8.36 -15.82
C LYS A 380 -1.43 -7.71 -17.11
N ALA A 381 -1.90 -8.52 -18.06
CA ALA A 381 -2.51 -8.07 -19.31
C ALA A 381 -3.97 -7.60 -19.15
N GLY A 382 -4.57 -7.71 -17.95
CA GLY A 382 -5.94 -7.28 -17.66
C GLY A 382 -7.00 -8.37 -17.87
N GLY A 383 -6.63 -9.58 -18.31
CA GLY A 383 -7.55 -10.71 -18.35
C GLY A 383 -7.83 -11.24 -16.94
N LEU A 384 -9.08 -11.57 -16.63
CA LEU A 384 -9.47 -12.18 -15.36
C LEU A 384 -8.81 -13.55 -15.21
N ALA A 385 -8.05 -13.75 -14.14
CA ALA A 385 -7.36 -15.01 -13.85
C ALA A 385 -8.24 -15.93 -12.98
N TYR A 386 -8.81 -15.38 -11.91
CA TYR A 386 -9.67 -16.12 -11.00
C TYR A 386 -10.72 -15.24 -10.32
N MET A 387 -11.77 -15.89 -9.83
CA MET A 387 -12.71 -15.34 -8.86
C MET A 387 -12.96 -16.36 -7.76
N GLY A 388 -13.15 -15.89 -6.53
CA GLY A 388 -13.49 -16.76 -5.41
C GLY A 388 -14.51 -16.12 -4.49
N PHE A 389 -15.40 -16.94 -3.94
CA PHE A 389 -16.31 -16.58 -2.87
C PHE A 389 -16.17 -17.60 -1.75
N TYR A 390 -16.05 -17.16 -0.51
CA TYR A 390 -16.03 -18.07 0.61
C TYR A 390 -16.71 -17.44 1.83
N GLY A 391 -17.31 -18.27 2.67
CA GLY A 391 -18.05 -17.78 3.82
C GLY A 391 -18.41 -18.85 4.83
N TYR A 392 -18.86 -18.37 5.97
CA TYR A 392 -19.28 -19.14 7.12
C TYR A 392 -20.59 -18.55 7.67
N GLY A 393 -21.44 -19.42 8.21
CA GLY A 393 -22.63 -19.00 8.94
C GLY A 393 -22.93 -19.92 10.10
N GLU A 394 -23.52 -19.36 11.16
CA GLU A 394 -24.00 -20.09 12.33
C GLU A 394 -25.39 -19.65 12.78
N PHE A 395 -26.12 -20.61 13.33
CA PHE A 395 -27.41 -20.44 13.96
C PHE A 395 -27.54 -21.39 15.17
N PRO A 396 -28.02 -20.93 16.34
CA PRO A 396 -28.28 -19.53 16.66
C PRO A 396 -27.00 -18.71 16.70
N ASN A 397 -27.11 -17.38 16.58
CA ASN A 397 -26.01 -16.46 16.76
C ASN A 397 -25.47 -16.62 18.18
N LYS A 398 -24.30 -17.26 18.30
CA LYS A 398 -23.59 -17.44 19.57
C LYS A 398 -22.45 -16.45 19.74
N GLY A 399 -22.24 -15.58 18.75
CA GLY A 399 -21.43 -14.37 18.78
C GLY A 399 -21.90 -13.31 19.77
N GLY A 400 -22.38 -13.73 20.94
CA GLY A 400 -22.61 -12.92 22.13
C GLY A 400 -23.98 -12.27 22.16
N ALA A 401 -24.83 -12.71 23.10
CA ALA A 401 -25.70 -11.76 23.78
C ALA A 401 -24.80 -10.70 24.47
N GLY A 402 -24.38 -9.67 23.72
CA GLY A 402 -23.58 -8.54 24.22
C GLY A 402 -22.11 -8.43 23.74
N SER A 403 -21.58 -9.33 22.92
CA SER A 403 -20.16 -9.29 22.48
C SER A 403 -20.04 -8.82 21.03
N SER A 404 -19.90 -7.51 20.79
CA SER A 404 -19.58 -7.01 19.45
C SER A 404 -18.25 -7.60 18.95
N VAL A 405 -18.21 -8.18 17.76
CA VAL A 405 -16.95 -8.59 17.10
C VAL A 405 -15.97 -7.41 17.14
N SER A 406 -14.77 -7.62 17.71
CA SER A 406 -13.79 -6.54 17.85
C SER A 406 -13.07 -6.27 16.52
N GLN A 407 -12.55 -5.06 16.38
CA GLN A 407 -11.76 -4.67 15.21
C GLN A 407 -10.55 -5.55 14.98
N GLU A 408 -9.90 -5.94 16.06
CA GLU A 408 -8.73 -6.81 16.04
C GLU A 408 -9.09 -8.22 15.58
N GLN A 409 -10.25 -8.75 16.01
CA GLN A 409 -10.71 -10.07 15.57
C GLN A 409 -10.97 -10.10 14.07
N LEU A 410 -11.66 -9.08 13.52
CA LEU A 410 -11.90 -8.94 12.09
C LEU A 410 -10.59 -8.84 11.29
N ALA A 411 -9.68 -7.98 11.73
CA ALA A 411 -8.37 -7.80 11.12
C ALA A 411 -7.56 -9.11 11.12
N GLN A 412 -7.50 -9.80 12.26
CA GLN A 412 -6.78 -11.06 12.38
C GLN A 412 -7.34 -12.13 11.44
N ARG A 413 -8.67 -12.25 11.34
CA ARG A 413 -9.33 -13.20 10.43
C ARG A 413 -8.97 -12.89 8.98
N TYR A 414 -8.99 -11.62 8.58
CA TYR A 414 -8.61 -11.22 7.23
C TYR A 414 -7.15 -11.57 6.91
N ALA A 415 -6.22 -11.24 7.80
CA ALA A 415 -4.80 -11.51 7.61
C ALA A 415 -4.48 -13.01 7.57
N GLN A 416 -5.13 -13.82 8.42
CA GLN A 416 -5.02 -15.29 8.38
C GLN A 416 -5.47 -15.84 7.02
N ASN A 417 -6.58 -15.33 6.46
CA ASN A 417 -7.02 -15.73 5.13
C ASN A 417 -5.98 -15.40 4.04
N GLN A 418 -5.25 -14.28 4.17
CA GLN A 418 -4.17 -13.92 3.24
C GLN A 418 -2.93 -14.82 3.39
N GLU A 419 -2.63 -15.28 4.60
CA GLU A 419 -1.52 -16.19 4.85
C GLU A 419 -1.81 -17.58 4.28
N GLN A 420 -3.03 -18.08 4.47
CA GLN A 420 -3.47 -19.33 3.87
C GLN A 420 -3.45 -19.26 2.35
N ARG A 421 -3.81 -18.11 1.76
CA ARG A 421 -3.67 -17.83 0.31
C ARG A 421 -2.24 -18.00 -0.18
N LYS A 422 -1.25 -17.50 0.57
CA LYS A 422 0.18 -17.67 0.23
C LYS A 422 0.61 -19.14 0.29
N ASN A 423 0.13 -19.87 1.30
CA ASN A 423 0.55 -21.25 1.56
C ASN A 423 -0.25 -22.30 0.76
N ALA A 424 -1.33 -21.90 0.09
CA ALA A 424 -1.96 -22.70 -0.94
C ALA A 424 -1.05 -22.74 -2.17
N THR A 425 -0.07 -23.65 -2.14
CA THR A 425 0.79 -23.95 -3.29
C THR A 425 -0.09 -24.41 -4.44
N LEU A 426 0.03 -23.74 -5.60
CA LEU A 426 -0.47 -24.25 -6.90
C LEU A 426 -0.18 -25.76 -6.98
N PRO A 427 -1.17 -26.64 -7.06
CA PRO A 427 -0.92 -28.07 -6.98
C PRO A 427 -0.45 -28.57 -8.35
N ASP A 428 0.57 -29.42 -8.31
CA ASP A 428 0.97 -30.30 -9.41
C ASP A 428 -0.06 -31.43 -9.69
N GLU A 429 -1.20 -31.47 -8.96
CA GLU A 429 -2.24 -32.50 -9.10
C GLU A 429 -3.53 -32.00 -9.80
N PRO A 430 -3.98 -32.67 -10.87
CA PRO A 430 -5.27 -32.39 -11.50
C PRO A 430 -6.44 -32.75 -10.55
N GLY A 431 -7.34 -31.79 -10.29
CA GLY A 431 -8.64 -32.04 -9.65
C GLY A 431 -8.85 -31.45 -8.25
N ILE A 432 -7.86 -30.82 -7.61
CA ILE A 432 -8.05 -30.08 -6.35
C ILE A 432 -7.59 -28.64 -6.56
N SER A 433 -8.51 -27.74 -6.91
CA SER A 433 -8.15 -26.32 -7.05
C SER A 433 -7.79 -25.73 -5.67
N ASP A 434 -6.84 -24.79 -5.63
CA ASP A 434 -6.29 -24.19 -4.41
C ASP A 434 -7.34 -23.62 -3.45
N PHE A 435 -8.50 -23.21 -3.95
CA PHE A 435 -9.50 -22.57 -3.11
C PHE A 435 -10.42 -23.57 -2.43
N VAL A 436 -10.35 -24.84 -2.79
CA VAL A 436 -10.99 -25.95 -2.04
C VAL A 436 -10.23 -26.18 -0.75
N LYS A 437 -8.90 -26.19 -0.83
CA LYS A 437 -8.04 -26.15 0.34
C LYS A 437 -8.29 -24.86 1.12
N LEU A 438 -8.42 -23.69 0.47
CA LEU A 438 -8.75 -22.42 1.16
C LEU A 438 -10.13 -22.41 1.82
N ALA A 439 -11.17 -22.98 1.21
CA ALA A 439 -12.49 -23.12 1.82
C ALA A 439 -12.45 -24.06 3.03
N GLN A 440 -11.67 -25.14 2.92
CA GLN A 440 -11.42 -26.13 3.97
C GLN A 440 -10.33 -25.72 4.99
N THR A 441 -9.62 -24.62 4.77
CA THR A 441 -8.72 -24.00 5.77
C THR A 441 -9.30 -22.71 6.35
N THR A 442 -10.24 -22.06 5.67
CA THR A 442 -11.10 -21.02 6.28
C THR A 442 -11.92 -21.64 7.42
N THR A 443 -12.22 -22.95 7.37
CA THR A 443 -12.74 -23.72 8.52
C THR A 443 -11.79 -23.79 9.74
N SER A 444 -10.56 -23.24 9.69
CA SER A 444 -9.62 -23.23 10.83
C SER A 444 -9.75 -22.02 11.76
N ILE A 445 -10.96 -21.48 11.94
CA ILE A 445 -11.30 -20.55 13.02
C ILE A 445 -12.64 -21.01 13.64
N PRO A 446 -12.81 -21.13 14.96
CA PRO A 446 -11.99 -21.77 16.01
C PRO A 446 -12.60 -23.13 16.43
N ASN A 447 -11.89 -23.89 17.28
CA ASN A 447 -12.44 -25.07 17.99
C ASN A 447 -13.77 -24.82 18.73
N SER A 448 -14.18 -23.55 18.91
CA SER A 448 -15.45 -23.14 19.52
C SER A 448 -16.71 -23.43 18.69
N ILE A 449 -16.59 -23.76 17.39
CA ILE A 449 -17.75 -24.04 16.51
C ILE A 449 -18.43 -25.39 16.83
N LYS A 450 -17.76 -26.26 17.59
CA LYS A 450 -18.21 -27.64 17.83
C LYS A 450 -19.29 -27.77 18.90
N GLU A 451 -19.67 -26.72 19.63
CA GLU A 451 -20.32 -26.95 20.93
C GLU A 451 -21.84 -26.72 21.03
N SER A 452 -22.53 -26.10 20.05
CA SER A 452 -24.00 -26.26 19.82
C SER A 452 -24.51 -25.28 18.73
N GLY A 453 -25.54 -25.64 17.97
CA GLY A 453 -26.10 -24.92 16.82
C GLY A 453 -25.98 -25.70 15.50
N LEU A 454 -26.56 -25.12 14.44
CA LEU A 454 -26.28 -25.38 13.04
C LEU A 454 -25.17 -24.43 12.59
N SER A 455 -24.13 -24.94 11.93
CA SER A 455 -23.15 -24.08 11.27
C SER A 455 -22.71 -24.67 9.93
N GLY A 456 -22.22 -23.82 9.05
CA GLY A 456 -21.81 -24.25 7.72
C GLY A 456 -20.78 -23.34 7.08
N THR A 457 -20.03 -23.93 6.14
CA THR A 457 -19.08 -23.19 5.29
C THR A 457 -19.42 -23.40 3.84
N ILE A 458 -19.13 -22.40 3.02
CA ILE A 458 -19.17 -22.49 1.57
C ILE A 458 -17.91 -21.88 1.00
N GLY A 459 -17.36 -22.50 -0.04
CA GLY A 459 -16.30 -21.92 -0.84
C GLY A 459 -16.53 -22.25 -2.30
N ILE A 460 -16.33 -21.27 -3.17
CA ILE A 460 -16.51 -21.33 -4.62
C ILE A 460 -15.29 -20.67 -5.24
N GLN A 461 -14.72 -21.30 -6.26
CA GLN A 461 -13.66 -20.76 -7.09
C GLN A 461 -14.00 -20.98 -8.55
N MET A 462 -13.76 -19.93 -9.33
CA MET A 462 -13.68 -19.98 -10.77
C MET A 462 -12.23 -19.67 -11.16
N ASP A 463 -11.62 -20.59 -11.88
CA ASP A 463 -10.30 -20.44 -12.49
C ASP A 463 -10.48 -20.30 -14.00
N PHE A 464 -10.25 -19.10 -14.50
CA PHE A 464 -10.45 -18.77 -15.91
C PHE A 464 -9.26 -19.20 -16.77
N GLN A 465 -8.09 -19.42 -16.17
CA GLN A 465 -6.91 -19.92 -16.88
C GLN A 465 -7.08 -21.41 -17.19
N ASN A 466 -7.52 -22.18 -16.20
CA ASN A 466 -7.77 -23.62 -16.32
C ASN A 466 -9.21 -23.97 -16.75
N LYS A 467 -10.08 -22.96 -16.94
CA LYS A 467 -11.50 -23.10 -17.31
C LYS A 467 -12.25 -24.05 -16.37
N SER A 468 -12.08 -23.86 -15.07
CA SER A 468 -12.68 -24.71 -14.06
C SER A 468 -13.51 -23.92 -13.05
N LEU A 469 -14.54 -24.58 -12.52
CA LEU A 469 -15.30 -24.17 -11.35
C LEU A 469 -15.19 -25.27 -10.31
N HIS A 470 -14.91 -24.89 -9.07
CA HIS A 470 -14.98 -25.81 -7.94
C HIS A 470 -15.69 -25.13 -6.77
N ALA A 471 -16.68 -25.81 -6.20
CA ALA A 471 -17.39 -25.38 -5.01
C ALA A 471 -17.39 -26.50 -3.96
N SER A 472 -17.28 -26.13 -2.69
CA SER A 472 -17.35 -27.06 -1.57
C SER A 472 -18.12 -26.47 -0.39
N THR A 473 -18.77 -27.34 0.38
CA THR A 473 -19.52 -26.98 1.58
C THR A 473 -19.37 -28.03 2.67
N ARG A 474 -19.40 -27.62 3.93
CA ARG A 474 -19.51 -28.49 5.11
C ARG A 474 -20.59 -27.97 6.04
N LEU A 475 -21.36 -28.88 6.62
CA LEU A 475 -22.45 -28.60 7.55
C LEU A 475 -22.24 -29.34 8.86
N TYR A 476 -22.47 -28.66 9.97
CA TYR A 476 -22.36 -29.21 11.32
C TYR A 476 -23.66 -28.95 12.08
N ILE A 477 -24.11 -29.95 12.82
CA ILE A 477 -25.27 -29.86 13.70
C ILE A 477 -24.85 -30.40 15.05
N ASN A 478 -25.06 -29.62 16.11
CA ASN A 478 -24.88 -30.05 17.49
C ASN A 478 -25.98 -29.40 18.33
N THR A 479 -26.60 -30.11 19.26
CA THR A 479 -27.50 -29.49 20.25
C THR A 479 -27.00 -29.78 21.66
N PRO A 480 -27.41 -28.99 22.67
CA PRO A 480 -27.09 -29.28 24.06
C PRO A 480 -27.41 -30.73 24.43
N GLY A 481 -26.53 -31.38 25.18
CA GLY A 481 -26.67 -32.79 25.56
C GLY A 481 -26.57 -33.79 24.40
N GLY A 482 -26.21 -33.35 23.20
CA GLY A 482 -26.10 -34.24 22.03
C GLY A 482 -27.43 -34.79 21.52
N PHE A 483 -28.56 -34.17 21.89
CA PHE A 483 -29.91 -34.61 21.51
C PHE A 483 -30.06 -34.75 19.99
N ILE A 484 -29.60 -33.77 19.21
CA ILE A 484 -29.45 -33.85 17.76
C ILE A 484 -28.00 -33.49 17.45
N ARG A 485 -27.34 -34.32 16.66
CA ARG A 485 -25.99 -34.05 16.17
C ARG A 485 -25.80 -34.56 14.75
N GLY A 486 -24.78 -34.07 14.06
CA GLY A 486 -24.31 -34.70 12.83
C GLY A 486 -23.93 -36.17 13.06
N ALA A 487 -24.16 -37.01 12.05
CA ALA A 487 -23.91 -38.44 12.13
C ALA A 487 -22.41 -38.80 12.17
N GLU A 488 -21.53 -37.87 11.78
CA GLU A 488 -20.09 -38.05 11.74
C GLU A 488 -19.39 -37.40 12.96
N GLY A 489 -18.09 -37.66 13.11
CA GLY A 489 -17.29 -37.16 14.23
C GLY A 489 -17.33 -35.63 14.37
N GLY A 490 -17.40 -35.14 15.61
CA GLY A 490 -17.46 -33.69 15.89
C GLY A 490 -18.77 -33.00 15.50
N GLY A 491 -19.81 -33.76 15.15
CA GLY A 491 -21.12 -33.23 14.78
C GLY A 491 -21.24 -32.81 13.31
N GLU A 492 -20.36 -33.28 12.43
CA GLU A 492 -20.49 -33.06 11.00
C GLU A 492 -21.76 -33.77 10.48
N ALA A 493 -22.67 -32.99 9.91
CA ALA A 493 -23.93 -33.46 9.36
C ALA A 493 -23.83 -33.72 7.86
N GLY A 494 -22.83 -33.17 7.18
CA GLY A 494 -22.64 -33.45 5.77
C GLY A 494 -21.64 -32.53 5.07
N TRP A 495 -21.33 -32.89 3.83
CA TRP A 495 -20.42 -32.17 2.96
C TRP A 495 -20.88 -32.26 1.50
N GLY A 496 -20.50 -31.27 0.70
CA GLY A 496 -20.81 -31.22 -0.71
C GLY A 496 -19.64 -30.71 -1.53
N ILE A 497 -19.49 -31.21 -2.75
CA ILE A 497 -18.53 -30.75 -3.76
C ILE A 497 -19.23 -30.66 -5.11
N LEU A 498 -19.04 -29.54 -5.82
CA LEU A 498 -19.32 -29.41 -7.24
C LEU A 498 -18.01 -29.08 -7.94
N HIS A 499 -17.63 -29.86 -8.95
CA HIS A 499 -16.49 -29.57 -9.81
C HIS A 499 -16.92 -29.60 -11.27
N ILE A 500 -16.43 -28.64 -12.06
CA ILE A 500 -16.67 -28.53 -13.49
C ILE A 500 -15.35 -28.09 -14.14
N ALA A 501 -14.87 -28.83 -15.12
CA ALA A 501 -13.68 -28.54 -15.93
C ALA A 501 -13.91 -29.04 -17.37
N PRO A 502 -13.04 -28.72 -18.35
CA PRO A 502 -13.30 -29.02 -19.76
C PRO A 502 -13.60 -30.50 -20.06
N ASN A 503 -12.98 -31.43 -19.32
CA ASN A 503 -13.08 -32.86 -19.58
C ASN A 503 -13.81 -33.65 -18.48
N GLU A 504 -14.20 -32.99 -17.39
CA GLU A 504 -14.80 -33.64 -16.23
C GLU A 504 -15.76 -32.71 -15.50
N TRP A 505 -16.79 -33.30 -14.91
CA TRP A 505 -17.62 -32.62 -13.93
C TRP A 505 -18.18 -33.65 -12.97
N TYR A 506 -18.40 -33.25 -11.72
CA TYR A 506 -19.09 -34.08 -10.74
C TYR A 506 -19.73 -33.23 -9.64
N LEU A 507 -20.85 -33.71 -9.11
CA LEU A 507 -21.55 -33.19 -7.93
C LEU A 507 -21.65 -34.32 -6.91
N HIS A 508 -20.97 -34.20 -5.79
CA HIS A 508 -21.02 -35.15 -4.68
C HIS A 508 -21.61 -34.46 -3.47
N LEU A 509 -22.78 -34.91 -3.04
CA LEU A 509 -23.45 -34.55 -1.80
C LEU A 509 -23.41 -35.76 -0.89
N GLY A 510 -22.34 -35.87 -0.09
CA GLY A 510 -21.97 -37.12 0.56
C GLY A 510 -21.51 -38.22 -0.40
N THR A 511 -21.15 -39.36 0.17
CA THR A 511 -20.78 -40.61 -0.51
C THR A 511 -21.40 -41.79 0.21
N PRO A 512 -21.44 -42.99 -0.38
CA PRO A 512 -21.98 -44.17 0.30
C PRO A 512 -21.29 -44.49 1.64
N SER A 513 -19.99 -44.18 1.76
CA SER A 513 -19.18 -44.37 2.99
C SER A 513 -19.20 -43.16 3.94
N ARG A 514 -19.50 -41.96 3.44
CA ARG A 514 -19.57 -40.72 4.23
C ARG A 514 -20.80 -39.92 3.80
N ARG A 515 -21.95 -40.28 4.37
CA ARG A 515 -23.28 -39.76 4.02
C ARG A 515 -23.55 -38.39 4.66
N LEU A 516 -24.47 -37.63 4.09
CA LEU A 516 -25.14 -36.51 4.77
C LEU A 516 -26.08 -37.11 5.83
N GLY A 517 -25.78 -36.94 7.12
CA GLY A 517 -26.52 -37.63 8.16
C GLY A 517 -26.69 -36.86 9.45
N VAL A 518 -27.80 -37.16 10.12
CA VAL A 518 -28.17 -36.62 11.44
C VAL A 518 -28.47 -37.78 12.36
N GLN A 519 -28.05 -37.65 13.62
CA GLN A 519 -28.32 -38.57 14.70
C GLN A 519 -29.14 -37.88 15.78
N LEU A 520 -30.30 -38.44 16.08
CA LEU A 520 -31.15 -38.09 17.21
C LEU A 520 -30.85 -39.07 18.35
N ASN A 521 -30.47 -38.56 19.52
CA ASN A 521 -30.25 -39.31 20.74
C ASN A 521 -31.39 -39.01 21.73
N VAL A 522 -32.20 -40.04 22.04
CA VAL A 522 -33.26 -39.95 23.06
C VAL A 522 -32.73 -40.58 24.35
N GLY A 523 -32.22 -39.73 25.24
CA GLY A 523 -31.49 -40.15 26.44
C GLY A 523 -30.20 -40.89 26.11
N ASN A 524 -29.76 -41.76 27.02
CA ASN A 524 -28.60 -42.66 26.80
C ASN A 524 -29.03 -44.01 26.22
N ILE A 525 -30.27 -44.11 25.73
CA ILE A 525 -30.94 -45.38 25.43
C ILE A 525 -31.12 -45.53 23.92
N ILE A 526 -31.70 -44.55 23.23
CA ILE A 526 -32.04 -44.73 21.81
C ILE A 526 -31.24 -43.76 20.94
N ALA A 527 -30.53 -44.30 19.95
CA ALA A 527 -29.88 -43.55 18.88
C ALA A 527 -30.57 -43.86 17.55
N ILE A 528 -31.13 -42.82 16.92
CA ILE A 528 -31.74 -42.86 15.58
C ILE A 528 -30.82 -42.11 14.64
N ARG A 529 -30.21 -42.80 13.68
CA ARG A 529 -29.32 -42.22 12.67
C ARG A 529 -29.98 -42.31 11.30
N SER A 530 -30.07 -41.18 10.62
CA SER A 530 -30.48 -41.09 9.21
C SER A 530 -29.30 -40.58 8.38
N GLY A 531 -29.10 -41.16 7.21
CA GLY A 531 -28.02 -40.79 6.30
C GLY A 531 -28.46 -40.87 4.85
N SER A 532 -28.09 -39.90 4.01
CA SER A 532 -28.34 -39.92 2.58
C SER A 532 -27.14 -39.42 1.79
N TYR A 533 -27.03 -39.80 0.52
CA TYR A 533 -26.07 -39.19 -0.40
C TYR A 533 -26.66 -39.09 -1.80
N PHE A 534 -26.09 -38.17 -2.59
CA PHE A 534 -26.38 -38.00 -4.01
C PHE A 534 -25.09 -37.66 -4.74
N MET A 535 -24.77 -38.41 -5.78
CA MET A 535 -23.59 -38.26 -6.60
C MET A 535 -24.01 -38.25 -8.06
N ALA A 536 -23.48 -37.31 -8.85
CA ALA A 536 -23.71 -37.23 -10.28
C ALA A 536 -22.45 -36.78 -11.02
N GLY A 537 -22.25 -37.26 -12.25
CA GLY A 537 -21.13 -36.90 -13.10
C GLY A 537 -20.02 -37.96 -13.08
N SER A 538 -18.78 -37.52 -13.15
CA SER A 538 -17.57 -38.36 -13.17
C SER A 538 -17.23 -38.85 -11.74
N HIS A 539 -16.32 -39.80 -11.60
CA HIS A 539 -15.85 -40.28 -10.28
C HIS A 539 -16.93 -40.91 -9.38
N ILE A 540 -17.89 -41.64 -9.97
CA ILE A 540 -18.84 -42.44 -9.19
C ILE A 540 -18.11 -43.69 -8.64
N PRO A 541 -17.96 -43.81 -7.30
CA PRO A 541 -17.25 -44.92 -6.68
C PRO A 541 -18.04 -46.22 -6.90
N GLU A 542 -17.43 -47.34 -6.53
CA GLU A 542 -18.14 -48.60 -6.49
C GLU A 542 -19.32 -48.53 -5.52
N MET A 543 -20.41 -49.23 -5.85
CA MET A 543 -21.50 -49.39 -4.91
C MET A 543 -20.97 -50.10 -3.66
N PRO A 544 -21.30 -49.65 -2.43
CA PRO A 544 -20.83 -50.31 -1.22
C PRO A 544 -21.42 -51.72 -1.09
N ALA A 545 -20.75 -52.58 -0.34
CA ALA A 545 -21.35 -53.86 0.04
C ALA A 545 -22.58 -53.62 0.91
N PRO A 546 -23.60 -54.51 0.88
CA PRO A 546 -24.69 -54.46 1.84
C PRO A 546 -24.17 -54.44 3.28
N PRO A 547 -24.89 -53.82 4.24
CA PRO A 547 -24.56 -53.91 5.66
C PRO A 547 -24.46 -55.37 6.12
N ARG A 548 -23.60 -55.65 7.11
CA ARG A 548 -23.36 -57.01 7.61
C ARG A 548 -24.64 -57.63 8.17
N GLU A 549 -25.48 -56.82 8.79
CA GLU A 549 -26.79 -57.19 9.31
C GLU A 549 -27.68 -57.81 8.22
N VAL A 550 -27.57 -57.34 6.97
CA VAL A 550 -28.31 -57.91 5.83
C VAL A 550 -27.75 -59.29 5.46
N ALA A 551 -26.43 -59.45 5.45
CA ALA A 551 -25.78 -60.73 5.20
C ALA A 551 -26.14 -61.78 6.27
N ASP A 552 -26.18 -61.35 7.53
CA ASP A 552 -26.57 -62.19 8.67
C ASP A 552 -28.05 -62.62 8.57
N ILE A 553 -28.96 -61.72 8.17
CA ILE A 553 -30.39 -62.02 7.94
C ILE A 553 -30.57 -63.01 6.77
N LEU A 554 -29.80 -62.84 5.69
CA LEU A 554 -29.88 -63.68 4.50
C LEU A 554 -29.14 -65.02 4.66
N GLY A 555 -28.33 -65.19 5.71
CA GLY A 555 -27.53 -66.38 5.96
C GLY A 555 -26.43 -66.60 4.92
N THR A 556 -25.88 -65.52 4.36
CA THR A 556 -24.87 -65.57 3.28
C THR A 556 -23.61 -64.80 3.65
N GLU A 557 -22.44 -65.27 3.18
CA GLU A 557 -21.18 -64.54 3.33
C GLU A 557 -21.20 -63.19 2.57
N LEU A 558 -20.62 -62.15 3.19
CA LEU A 558 -20.58 -60.79 2.62
C LEU A 558 -19.83 -60.73 1.27
N SER A 559 -18.86 -61.61 1.07
CA SER A 559 -18.09 -61.75 -0.17
C SER A 559 -18.95 -62.19 -1.34
N THR A 560 -19.93 -63.09 -1.12
CA THR A 560 -20.85 -63.59 -2.13
C THR A 560 -21.78 -62.49 -2.63
N LEU A 561 -22.16 -61.55 -1.76
CA LEU A 561 -22.97 -60.38 -2.10
C LEU A 561 -22.18 -59.29 -2.87
N LYS A 562 -20.85 -59.41 -2.97
CA LYS A 562 -19.99 -58.50 -3.75
C LYS A 562 -19.78 -58.96 -5.21
N GLN A 563 -19.94 -60.25 -5.50
CA GLN A 563 -19.42 -60.91 -6.72
C GLN A 563 -20.14 -60.59 -8.06
N GLY A 564 -21.09 -59.66 -8.11
CA GLY A 564 -21.80 -59.26 -9.34
C GLY A 564 -21.31 -57.96 -9.99
N ARG A 565 -20.21 -57.36 -9.52
CA ARG A 565 -19.79 -55.99 -9.88
C ARG A 565 -18.46 -56.05 -10.63
N ASN A 566 -18.49 -55.89 -11.95
CA ASN A 566 -17.30 -56.03 -12.80
C ASN A 566 -16.25 -54.95 -12.48
N LEU A 567 -15.07 -55.40 -12.03
CA LEU A 567 -14.01 -54.62 -11.39
C LEU A 567 -13.16 -53.79 -12.37
N GLU A 568 -13.14 -54.13 -13.66
CA GLU A 568 -12.20 -53.54 -14.63
C GLU A 568 -12.69 -52.22 -15.28
N ALA A 569 -13.97 -51.86 -15.16
CA ALA A 569 -14.54 -50.66 -15.79
C ALA A 569 -14.68 -49.44 -14.85
N LEU A 570 -14.00 -49.46 -13.69
CA LEU A 570 -14.47 -48.73 -12.51
C LEU A 570 -13.85 -47.36 -12.23
N SER A 571 -12.71 -46.99 -12.82
CA SER A 571 -11.98 -45.78 -12.39
C SER A 571 -12.49 -44.45 -12.97
N THR A 572 -13.33 -44.45 -14.03
CA THR A 572 -13.76 -43.20 -14.70
C THR A 572 -15.27 -43.08 -14.94
N GLY A 573 -16.06 -44.12 -14.64
CA GLY A 573 -17.43 -44.18 -15.15
C GLY A 573 -18.32 -43.03 -14.68
N LYS A 574 -18.95 -42.39 -15.66
CA LYS A 574 -19.88 -41.29 -15.48
C LYS A 574 -21.23 -41.85 -15.07
N GLY A 575 -21.97 -41.18 -14.20
CA GLY A 575 -23.23 -41.73 -13.75
C GLY A 575 -23.96 -40.91 -12.71
N LEU A 576 -24.91 -41.57 -12.06
CA LEU A 576 -25.73 -41.06 -10.98
C LEU A 576 -25.84 -42.14 -9.90
N ALA A 577 -25.53 -41.80 -8.65
CA ALA A 577 -25.69 -42.69 -7.51
C ALA A 577 -26.33 -41.96 -6.33
N PHE A 578 -27.33 -42.57 -5.71
CA PHE A 578 -27.96 -42.01 -4.52
C PHE A 578 -28.47 -43.13 -3.62
N GLY A 579 -28.54 -42.84 -2.33
CA GLY A 579 -29.01 -43.81 -1.38
C GLY A 579 -29.36 -43.16 -0.06
N SER A 580 -30.18 -43.85 0.71
CA SER A 580 -30.63 -43.42 2.03
C SER A 580 -30.61 -44.60 2.99
N GLU A 581 -30.30 -44.31 4.25
CA GLU A 581 -30.36 -45.25 5.36
C GLU A 581 -31.08 -44.61 6.55
N LEU A 582 -31.76 -45.45 7.31
CA LEU A 582 -32.25 -45.16 8.65
C LEU A 582 -31.86 -46.34 9.54
N SER A 583 -31.22 -46.05 10.67
CA SER A 583 -30.87 -47.05 11.68
C SER A 583 -31.32 -46.59 13.06
N VAL A 584 -31.82 -47.54 13.85
CA VAL A 584 -32.25 -47.35 15.23
C VAL A 584 -31.49 -48.35 16.09
N LYS A 585 -30.82 -47.86 17.13
CA LYS A 585 -30.06 -48.67 18.09
C LYS A 585 -30.49 -48.32 19.52
N THR A 586 -30.77 -49.31 20.35
CA THR A 586 -31.25 -49.12 21.74
C THR A 586 -30.14 -49.18 22.80
N GLY A 587 -28.87 -49.29 22.40
CA GLY A 587 -27.77 -49.56 23.33
C GLY A 587 -27.99 -50.87 24.12
N ASP A 588 -27.24 -51.03 25.20
CA ASP A 588 -27.40 -52.16 26.11
C ASP A 588 -28.51 -51.85 27.12
N LEU A 589 -29.69 -52.43 26.89
CA LEU A 589 -30.81 -52.36 27.82
C LEU A 589 -30.58 -53.39 28.93
N GLN A 590 -30.37 -52.93 30.16
CA GLN A 590 -30.28 -53.80 31.33
C GLN A 590 -31.54 -53.67 32.19
N TYR A 591 -32.20 -54.81 32.45
CA TYR A 591 -33.26 -54.91 33.45
C TYR A 591 -33.04 -56.15 34.30
N LEU A 592 -32.63 -55.95 35.56
CA LEU A 592 -32.17 -57.01 36.48
C LEU A 592 -31.02 -57.83 35.85
N ILE A 593 -31.24 -59.13 35.63
CA ILE A 593 -30.31 -60.07 35.00
C ILE A 593 -30.48 -60.16 33.48
N MET A 594 -31.44 -59.43 32.90
CA MET A 594 -31.72 -59.47 31.47
C MET A 594 -31.00 -58.33 30.75
N TYR A 595 -30.39 -58.68 29.62
CA TYR A 595 -29.71 -57.78 28.72
C TYR A 595 -30.34 -57.89 27.32
N ALA A 596 -30.66 -56.77 26.71
CA ALA A 596 -31.17 -56.72 25.35
C ALA A 596 -30.52 -55.58 24.56
N ASN A 597 -30.26 -55.81 23.28
CA ASN A 597 -29.73 -54.80 22.38
C ASN A 597 -30.43 -54.96 21.03
N PHE A 598 -31.23 -53.97 20.64
CA PHE A 598 -32.02 -54.00 19.40
C PHE A 598 -31.41 -53.05 18.38
N HIS A 599 -31.02 -53.61 17.24
CA HIS A 599 -30.57 -52.85 16.06
C HIS A 599 -31.54 -53.11 14.92
N THR A 600 -32.16 -52.06 14.42
CA THR A 600 -33.03 -52.11 13.23
C THR A 600 -32.48 -51.13 12.20
N GLY A 601 -32.34 -51.57 10.95
CA GLY A 601 -31.89 -50.74 9.84
C GLY A 601 -32.75 -50.95 8.61
N LEU A 602 -32.97 -49.87 7.86
CA LEU A 602 -33.57 -49.91 6.52
C LEU A 602 -32.82 -48.94 5.62
N GLY A 603 -32.65 -49.30 4.36
CA GLY A 603 -31.95 -48.44 3.41
C GLY A 603 -31.96 -49.00 2.00
N PHE A 604 -31.53 -48.17 1.07
CA PHE A 604 -31.37 -48.52 -0.34
C PHE A 604 -30.22 -47.73 -0.94
N ASP A 605 -29.66 -48.29 -2.01
CA ASP A 605 -28.67 -47.64 -2.87
C ASP A 605 -29.06 -47.87 -4.32
N VAL A 606 -29.13 -46.79 -5.10
CA VAL A 606 -29.38 -46.80 -6.54
C VAL A 606 -28.15 -46.25 -7.24
N MET A 607 -27.68 -46.95 -8.27
CA MET A 607 -26.56 -46.49 -9.11
C MET A 607 -26.87 -46.77 -10.57
N LEU A 608 -26.71 -45.74 -11.39
CA LEU A 608 -26.72 -45.79 -12.84
C LEU A 608 -25.34 -45.33 -13.31
N LYS A 609 -24.59 -46.21 -13.96
CA LYS A 609 -23.24 -45.92 -14.47
C LYS A 609 -23.23 -46.14 -15.98
N ASP A 610 -22.72 -45.16 -16.71
CA ASP A 610 -22.44 -45.25 -18.14
C ASP A 610 -21.04 -45.84 -18.32
N TYR A 611 -21.01 -47.01 -18.95
CA TYR A 611 -19.79 -47.77 -19.24
C TYR A 611 -19.23 -47.47 -20.64
N GLY A 612 -19.80 -46.50 -21.38
CA GLY A 612 -19.42 -46.21 -22.77
C GLY A 612 -19.90 -47.29 -23.74
N GLN A 613 -19.13 -47.56 -24.81
CA GLN A 613 -19.41 -48.68 -25.71
C GLN A 613 -18.97 -50.00 -25.07
N ALA A 614 -19.79 -50.51 -24.16
CA ALA A 614 -19.68 -51.89 -23.72
C ALA A 614 -20.06 -52.81 -24.90
N GLN A 615 -19.09 -53.55 -25.43
CA GLN A 615 -19.39 -54.70 -26.28
C GLN A 615 -19.72 -55.88 -25.38
N CYS A 616 -20.96 -56.36 -25.48
CA CYS A 616 -21.44 -57.57 -24.81
C CYS A 616 -20.88 -58.83 -25.44
#